data_AF-A0A927G734-F1
#
_entry.id   AF-A0A927G734-F1
#
_cell.length_a   1.000
_cell.length_b   1.000
_cell.length_c   1.000
_cell.angle_alpha   90.00
_cell.angle_beta   90.00
_cell.angle_gamma   90.00
#
_symmetry.space_group_name_H-M   'P 1'
#
loop_
_entity.id
_entity.type
_entity.pdbx_description
1 polymer ?
#
loop_
_entity_poly.entity_id
_entity_poly.type
_entity_poly.pdbx_seq_one_letter_code
_entity_poly.pdbx_strand_id
1 'polypeptide(L)'
;MSGAVGSLGRLRVTTLLGRLPTSWNAPSPDSGPGPGASPDPPSTADEQLESGLDRAARSGHAARDVDLLARTLERLPTAARTQVLDPVRRWSGGGTSGTRTVRLGDAVARQVDGTTCGSAVLGMLAAAGDPVLALWLVRGQVIGDGVDGLGARVPDGGPGSGAAARFRHLQRVLKRRTGRGALGPLPWPATLGTPPWGAAGAARYADRRYTHRVVEGSRGRAVVATALAAAAAGTPVPLFTGGDLATGISSAVPRHVVLLTTAGGGTCQVYEPSSGSVHRIDTARFQDGAGEPGVRRALGGWPHVVWAVLPAGRAGLRAGGGTSTARR
;
A
#
# COMPACT_ATOMS: atom_id res chain seq x y z
N MET A 1 10.87 -10.74 -55.53
CA MET A 1 9.66 -10.38 -54.75
C MET A 1 10.00 -10.51 -53.28
N SER A 2 10.55 -9.46 -52.67
CA SER A 2 10.91 -9.42 -51.25
C SER A 2 9.84 -8.61 -50.52
N GLY A 3 9.04 -9.29 -49.70
CA GLY A 3 7.97 -8.70 -48.91
C GLY A 3 8.52 -8.01 -47.67
N ALA A 4 8.13 -6.74 -47.50
CA ALA A 4 8.38 -5.92 -46.33
C ALA A 4 7.63 -6.47 -45.10
N VAL A 5 8.36 -6.73 -44.02
CA VAL A 5 7.78 -6.97 -42.69
C VAL A 5 7.69 -5.61 -41.98
N GLY A 6 6.46 -5.18 -41.72
CA GLY A 6 6.13 -3.92 -41.07
C GLY A 6 6.70 -3.83 -39.64
N SER A 7 7.35 -2.70 -39.38
CA SER A 7 7.80 -2.26 -38.05
C SER A 7 6.58 -1.93 -37.17
N LEU A 8 6.26 -2.81 -36.21
CA LEU A 8 5.36 -2.48 -35.11
C LEU A 8 6.09 -1.55 -34.13
N GLY A 9 5.69 -0.28 -34.14
CA GLY A 9 6.27 0.80 -33.35
C GLY A 9 6.28 0.49 -31.86
N ARG A 10 7.48 0.57 -31.24
CA ARG A 10 7.67 0.55 -29.79
C ARG A 10 7.01 1.79 -29.18
N LEU A 11 5.83 1.63 -28.58
CA LEU A 11 5.25 2.63 -27.69
C LEU A 11 6.18 2.85 -26.50
N ARG A 12 6.88 3.99 -26.45
CA ARG A 12 7.70 4.38 -25.30
C ARG A 12 6.78 4.78 -24.16
N VAL A 13 6.94 4.18 -22.98
CA VAL A 13 6.19 4.44 -21.74
C VAL A 13 6.07 5.94 -21.42
N THR A 14 7.08 6.72 -21.80
CA THR A 14 7.12 8.19 -21.70
C THR A 14 5.96 8.90 -22.42
N THR A 15 5.48 8.34 -23.52
CA THR A 15 4.42 8.91 -24.36
C THR A 15 3.03 8.73 -23.76
N LEU A 16 2.84 7.69 -22.94
CA LEU A 16 1.59 7.45 -22.20
C LEU A 16 1.51 8.29 -20.92
N LEU A 17 2.66 8.61 -20.32
CA LEU A 17 2.75 9.43 -19.10
C LEU A 17 2.40 10.91 -19.37
N GLY A 18 2.70 11.44 -20.56
CA GLY A 18 2.48 12.85 -20.90
C GLY A 18 1.03 13.28 -21.19
N ARG A 19 0.04 12.40 -21.04
CA ARG A 19 -1.37 12.67 -21.39
C ARG A 19 -2.35 12.66 -20.20
N LEU A 20 -1.85 12.59 -18.96
CA LEU A 20 -2.71 12.58 -17.77
C LEU A 20 -2.99 14.02 -17.27
N PRO A 21 -4.24 14.35 -16.90
CA PRO A 21 -4.59 15.69 -16.42
C PRO A 21 -3.82 16.03 -15.14
N THR A 22 -3.13 17.18 -15.17
CA THR A 22 -2.24 17.70 -14.11
C THR A 22 -2.89 18.73 -13.19
N SER A 23 -4.18 19.06 -13.40
CA SER A 23 -4.87 20.04 -12.57
C SER A 23 -5.26 19.42 -11.22
N TRP A 24 -4.45 19.73 -10.21
CA TRP A 24 -4.75 19.44 -8.81
C TRP A 24 -4.86 20.75 -8.04
N ASN A 25 -6.07 21.06 -7.56
CA ASN A 25 -6.22 21.91 -6.39
C ASN A 25 -5.97 21.01 -5.18
N ALA A 26 -5.08 21.43 -4.28
CA ALA A 26 -4.97 20.78 -3.00
C ALA A 26 -6.38 20.67 -2.40
N PRO A 27 -6.83 19.48 -1.93
CA PRO A 27 -7.98 19.47 -1.06
C PRO A 27 -7.61 20.44 0.08
N SER A 28 -8.43 21.47 0.26
CA SER A 28 -8.42 22.21 1.50
C SER A 28 -8.44 21.17 2.62
N PRO A 29 -7.65 21.32 3.69
CA PRO A 29 -7.82 20.48 4.84
C PRO A 29 -9.30 20.61 5.21
N ASP A 30 -10.09 19.56 4.97
CA ASP A 30 -11.37 19.44 5.62
C ASP A 30 -11.09 19.77 7.08
N SER A 31 -11.92 20.62 7.68
CA SER A 31 -11.86 21.01 9.08
C SER A 31 -12.19 19.83 10.00
N GLY A 32 -11.60 18.67 9.75
CA GLY A 32 -11.30 17.67 10.76
C GLY A 32 -10.22 18.23 11.69
N PRO A 33 -10.05 17.64 12.88
CA PRO A 33 -9.11 18.13 13.87
C PRO A 33 -7.76 18.30 13.18
N GLY A 34 -7.09 19.44 13.44
CA GLY A 34 -5.81 19.79 12.82
C GLY A 34 -4.73 18.74 13.07
N PRO A 35 -3.44 19.05 12.85
CA PRO A 35 -2.35 18.18 13.29
C PRO A 35 -2.27 18.18 14.83
N GLY A 36 -3.32 17.74 15.51
CA GLY A 36 -3.20 17.17 16.84
C GLY A 36 -2.24 16.01 16.73
N ALA A 37 -1.36 15.89 17.70
CA ALA A 37 -0.51 14.72 17.86
C ALA A 37 -1.35 13.48 17.55
N SER A 38 -0.90 12.69 16.57
CA SER A 38 -1.54 11.39 16.34
C SER A 38 -1.54 10.66 17.68
N PRO A 39 -2.64 10.00 18.06
CA PRO A 39 -2.56 9.07 19.18
C PRO A 39 -1.40 8.13 18.86
N ASP A 40 -0.52 7.92 19.85
CA ASP A 40 0.52 6.90 19.73
C ASP A 40 -0.12 5.60 19.22
N PRO A 41 0.61 4.79 18.44
CA PRO A 41 0.10 3.48 18.06
C PRO A 41 -0.43 2.77 19.31
N PRO A 42 -1.56 2.06 19.21
CA PRO A 42 -2.23 1.46 20.37
C PRO A 42 -1.21 0.70 21.21
N SER A 43 -1.08 1.18 22.45
CA SER A 43 0.04 0.88 23.34
C SER A 43 -0.22 -0.38 24.16
N THR A 44 -1.51 -0.70 24.37
CA THR A 44 -1.97 -1.90 25.07
C THR A 44 -2.48 -2.97 24.11
N ALA A 45 -2.50 -4.23 24.57
CA ALA A 45 -3.02 -5.34 23.78
C ALA A 45 -4.52 -5.17 23.46
N ASP A 46 -5.28 -4.57 24.38
CA ASP A 46 -6.71 -4.33 24.22
C ASP A 46 -6.97 -3.22 23.20
N GLU A 47 -6.22 -2.12 23.26
CA GLU A 47 -6.30 -1.05 22.24
C GLU A 47 -5.94 -1.58 20.84
N GLN A 48 -4.97 -2.50 20.75
CA GLN A 48 -4.59 -3.14 19.48
C GLN A 48 -5.70 -4.03 18.94
N LEU A 49 -6.38 -4.77 19.83
CA LEU A 49 -7.52 -5.60 19.50
C LEU A 49 -8.68 -4.74 18.99
N GLU A 50 -9.10 -3.75 19.77
CA GLU A 50 -10.18 -2.80 19.42
C GLU A 50 -9.90 -2.10 18.09
N SER A 51 -8.68 -1.57 17.92
CA SER A 51 -8.25 -0.95 16.67
C SER A 51 -8.31 -1.91 15.48
N GLY A 52 -8.02 -3.20 15.69
CA GLY A 52 -8.16 -4.25 14.68
C GLY A 52 -9.62 -4.53 14.34
N LEU A 53 -10.48 -4.70 15.35
CA LEU A 53 -11.90 -4.95 15.15
C LEU A 53 -12.59 -3.78 14.42
N ASP A 54 -12.25 -2.54 14.75
CA ASP A 54 -12.68 -1.34 14.01
C ASP A 54 -12.22 -1.38 12.54
N ARG A 55 -10.97 -1.78 12.27
CA ARG A 55 -10.49 -1.96 10.88
C ARG A 55 -11.26 -3.04 10.12
N ALA A 56 -11.62 -4.15 10.77
CA ALA A 56 -12.44 -5.19 10.17
C ALA A 56 -13.85 -4.67 9.83
N ALA A 57 -14.52 -3.99 10.76
CA ALA A 57 -15.83 -3.40 10.53
C ALA A 57 -15.80 -2.39 9.38
N ARG A 58 -14.81 -1.50 9.36
CA ARG A 58 -14.62 -0.51 8.27
C ARG A 58 -14.21 -1.14 6.94
N SER A 59 -13.67 -2.36 6.94
CA SER A 59 -13.44 -3.12 5.70
C SER A 59 -14.72 -3.68 5.10
N GLY A 60 -15.87 -3.54 5.80
CA GLY A 60 -17.19 -3.96 5.33
C GLY A 60 -17.63 -5.33 5.83
N HIS A 61 -16.92 -5.93 6.79
CA HIS A 61 -17.31 -7.21 7.39
C HIS A 61 -18.57 -7.03 8.26
N ALA A 62 -19.47 -8.02 8.22
CA ALA A 62 -20.68 -7.99 9.04
C ALA A 62 -20.35 -8.10 10.53
N ALA A 63 -21.21 -7.54 11.40
CA ALA A 63 -21.00 -7.56 12.86
C ALA A 63 -20.72 -8.99 13.39
N ARG A 64 -21.47 -9.99 12.90
CA ARG A 64 -21.27 -11.41 13.24
C ARG A 64 -19.84 -11.91 12.95
N ASP A 65 -19.22 -11.42 11.87
CA ASP A 65 -17.90 -11.83 11.41
C ASP A 65 -16.82 -11.12 12.22
N VAL A 66 -17.05 -9.86 12.61
CA VAL A 66 -16.20 -9.11 13.54
C VAL A 66 -16.22 -9.76 14.93
N ASP A 67 -17.37 -10.20 15.43
CA ASP A 67 -17.48 -10.92 16.69
C ASP A 67 -16.76 -12.27 16.66
N LEU A 68 -16.86 -12.99 15.52
CA LEU A 68 -16.14 -14.24 15.32
C LEU A 68 -14.62 -14.02 15.24
N LEU A 69 -14.18 -12.91 14.63
CA LEU A 69 -12.79 -12.50 14.62
C LEU A 69 -12.29 -12.23 16.03
N ALA A 70 -13.02 -11.46 16.85
CA ALA A 70 -12.65 -11.16 18.24
C ALA A 70 -12.40 -12.45 19.05
N ARG A 71 -13.39 -13.35 19.06
CA ARG A 71 -13.28 -14.66 19.73
C ARG A 71 -12.13 -15.52 19.19
N THR A 72 -11.83 -15.41 17.89
CA THR A 72 -10.72 -16.14 17.29
C THR A 72 -9.38 -15.59 17.74
N LEU A 73 -9.22 -14.26 17.74
CA LEU A 73 -8.02 -13.57 18.18
C LEU A 73 -7.69 -13.88 19.65
N GLU A 74 -8.68 -13.91 20.54
CA GLU A 74 -8.55 -14.27 21.95
C GLU A 74 -7.92 -15.66 22.17
N ARG A 75 -8.16 -16.60 21.26
CA ARG A 75 -7.61 -17.97 21.34
C ARG A 75 -6.25 -18.12 20.65
N LEU A 76 -5.82 -17.13 19.87
CA LEU A 76 -4.52 -17.20 19.19
C LEU A 76 -3.36 -16.99 20.18
N PRO A 77 -2.23 -17.69 19.99
CA PRO A 77 -0.98 -17.33 20.65
C PRO A 77 -0.61 -15.87 20.38
N THR A 78 -0.06 -15.17 21.38
CA THR A 78 0.27 -13.74 21.31
C THR A 78 1.02 -13.36 20.03
N ALA A 79 2.04 -14.15 19.65
CA ALA A 79 2.82 -13.90 18.44
C ALA A 79 1.98 -13.92 17.15
N ALA A 80 1.00 -14.83 17.05
CA ALA A 80 0.09 -14.90 15.90
C ALA A 80 -0.93 -13.76 15.95
N ARG A 81 -1.50 -13.47 17.14
CA ARG A 81 -2.42 -12.35 17.34
C ARG A 81 -1.80 -11.03 16.89
N THR A 82 -0.57 -10.74 17.30
CA THR A 82 0.11 -9.50 16.90
C THR A 82 0.38 -9.45 15.40
N GLN A 83 0.69 -10.57 14.75
CA GLN A 83 0.85 -10.60 13.28
C GLN A 83 -0.48 -10.35 12.55
N VAL A 84 -1.61 -10.78 13.11
CA VAL A 84 -2.93 -10.54 12.51
C VAL A 84 -3.35 -9.09 12.69
N LEU A 85 -3.15 -8.52 13.88
CA LEU A 85 -3.53 -7.14 14.19
C LEU A 85 -2.60 -6.12 13.52
N ASP A 86 -1.31 -6.41 13.42
CA ASP A 86 -0.33 -5.56 12.78
C ASP A 86 0.66 -6.37 11.92
N PRO A 87 0.25 -6.77 10.69
CA PRO A 87 1.06 -7.62 9.82
C PRO A 87 2.32 -6.93 9.30
N VAL A 88 2.37 -5.60 9.24
CA VAL A 88 3.59 -4.85 8.90
C VAL A 88 4.51 -4.67 10.12
N ARG A 89 4.01 -4.95 11.34
CA ARG A 89 4.75 -5.00 12.60
C ARG A 89 5.45 -3.68 12.90
N ARG A 90 4.69 -2.60 12.95
CA ARG A 90 5.18 -1.24 13.20
C ARG A 90 6.08 -1.23 14.43
N TRP A 91 7.27 -0.68 14.28
CA TRP A 91 8.26 -0.59 15.33
C TRP A 91 7.75 0.29 16.47
N SER A 92 7.74 -0.23 17.71
CA SER A 92 7.56 0.54 18.94
C SER A 92 8.90 0.71 19.65
N GLY A 93 9.18 1.90 20.21
CA GLY A 93 10.40 2.19 20.98
C GLY A 93 11.40 3.17 20.32
N GLY A 94 12.50 3.45 21.04
CA GLY A 94 13.54 4.41 20.65
C GLY A 94 14.44 3.95 19.50
N GLY A 95 15.18 4.91 18.91
CA GLY A 95 16.12 4.68 17.80
C GLY A 95 15.68 5.28 16.46
N THR A 96 16.64 5.78 15.68
CA THR A 96 16.37 6.52 14.43
C THR A 96 16.57 5.67 13.16
N SER A 97 17.12 4.47 13.29
CA SER A 97 17.42 3.56 12.18
C SER A 97 17.29 2.11 12.61
N GLY A 98 16.88 1.24 11.68
CA GLY A 98 16.77 -0.19 11.94
C GLY A 98 16.18 -0.95 10.76
N THR A 99 16.36 -2.27 10.73
CA THR A 99 15.73 -3.15 9.73
C THR A 99 15.21 -4.40 10.42
N ARG A 100 14.00 -4.82 10.07
CA ARG A 100 13.36 -6.00 10.65
C ARG A 100 12.58 -6.77 9.60
N THR A 101 12.81 -8.08 9.54
CA THR A 101 12.05 -8.98 8.66
C THR A 101 10.57 -9.03 9.08
N VAL A 102 9.68 -8.92 8.10
CA VAL A 102 8.24 -9.08 8.28
C VAL A 102 7.87 -10.53 7.97
N ARG A 103 7.05 -11.13 8.83
CA ARG A 103 6.54 -12.49 8.66
C ARG A 103 5.02 -12.53 8.67
N LEU A 104 4.48 -13.41 7.85
CA LEU A 104 3.09 -13.85 7.88
C LEU A 104 3.12 -15.33 8.27
N GLY A 105 2.69 -15.65 9.49
CA GLY A 105 2.93 -16.96 10.09
C GLY A 105 4.43 -17.25 10.20
N ASP A 106 4.86 -18.31 9.54
CA ASP A 106 6.25 -18.76 9.42
C ASP A 106 6.97 -18.18 8.20
N ALA A 107 6.25 -17.62 7.23
CA ALA A 107 6.82 -17.15 5.97
C ALA A 107 7.29 -15.70 6.02
N VAL A 108 8.41 -15.39 5.36
CA VAL A 108 8.81 -14.00 5.11
C VAL A 108 7.82 -13.37 4.13
N ALA A 109 7.31 -12.19 4.45
CA ALA A 109 6.43 -11.42 3.58
C ALA A 109 7.24 -10.81 2.42
N ARG A 110 7.73 -11.64 1.50
CA ARG A 110 8.57 -11.24 0.37
C ARG A 110 7.78 -11.30 -0.95
N GLN A 111 8.12 -10.42 -1.88
CA GLN A 111 7.62 -10.51 -3.25
C GLN A 111 8.07 -11.83 -3.92
N VAL A 112 7.27 -12.34 -4.84
CA VAL A 112 7.52 -13.58 -5.57
C VAL A 112 8.64 -13.43 -6.60
N ASP A 113 8.60 -12.36 -7.39
CA ASP A 113 9.58 -12.07 -8.43
C ASP A 113 9.75 -10.55 -8.62
N GLY A 114 10.71 -10.12 -9.45
CA GLY A 114 11.05 -8.70 -9.67
C GLY A 114 9.91 -7.80 -10.17
N THR A 115 8.77 -8.36 -10.57
CA THR A 115 7.60 -7.63 -11.07
C THR A 115 6.40 -7.68 -10.12
N THR A 116 6.51 -8.35 -8.96
CA THR A 116 5.42 -8.44 -7.98
C THR A 116 5.58 -7.51 -6.77
N CYS A 117 6.54 -6.56 -6.78
CA CYS A 117 6.73 -5.58 -5.69
C CYS A 117 5.44 -4.81 -5.39
N GLY A 118 4.78 -4.28 -6.43
CA GLY A 118 3.50 -3.58 -6.29
C GLY A 118 2.40 -4.47 -5.73
N SER A 119 2.30 -5.72 -6.18
CA SER A 119 1.31 -6.66 -5.66
C SER A 119 1.57 -7.09 -4.22
N ALA A 120 2.84 -7.23 -3.82
CA ALA A 120 3.23 -7.49 -2.43
C ALA A 120 2.87 -6.31 -1.53
N VAL A 121 3.19 -5.08 -1.95
CA VAL A 121 2.84 -3.84 -1.25
C VAL A 121 1.33 -3.70 -1.08
N LEU A 122 0.56 -3.90 -2.14
CA LEU A 122 -0.91 -3.82 -2.08
C LEU A 122 -1.51 -4.93 -1.19
N GLY A 123 -0.91 -6.12 -1.18
CA GLY A 123 -1.32 -7.21 -0.30
C GLY A 123 -1.07 -6.89 1.18
N MET A 124 0.11 -6.33 1.50
CA MET A 124 0.42 -5.90 2.88
C MET A 124 -0.40 -4.68 3.31
N LEU A 125 -0.69 -3.75 2.39
CA LEU A 125 -1.60 -2.63 2.64
C LEU A 125 -3.00 -3.14 3.02
N ALA A 126 -3.54 -4.08 2.23
CA ALA A 126 -4.84 -4.68 2.49
C ALA A 126 -4.84 -5.45 3.81
N ALA A 127 -3.81 -6.26 4.07
CA ALA A 127 -3.71 -7.02 5.32
C ALA A 127 -3.61 -6.11 6.55
N ALA A 128 -2.86 -4.99 6.46
CA ALA A 128 -2.78 -4.01 7.53
C ALA A 128 -4.12 -3.29 7.78
N GLY A 129 -4.97 -3.21 6.77
CA GLY A 129 -6.29 -2.59 6.83
C GLY A 129 -7.43 -3.53 7.18
N ASP A 130 -7.22 -4.85 7.09
CA ASP A 130 -8.25 -5.87 7.24
C ASP A 130 -7.69 -7.11 8.00
N PRO A 131 -7.96 -7.22 9.32
CA PRO A 131 -7.50 -8.35 10.11
C PRO A 131 -8.12 -9.70 9.72
N VAL A 132 -9.26 -9.75 9.02
CA VAL A 132 -9.80 -11.02 8.49
C VAL A 132 -8.88 -11.56 7.39
N LEU A 133 -8.43 -10.67 6.49
CA LEU A 133 -7.42 -11.02 5.49
C LEU A 133 -6.08 -11.39 6.13
N ALA A 134 -5.64 -10.63 7.13
CA ALA A 134 -4.39 -10.94 7.84
C ALA A 134 -4.47 -12.30 8.55
N LEU A 135 -5.61 -12.66 9.15
CA LEU A 135 -5.85 -13.97 9.76
C LEU A 135 -5.72 -15.10 8.74
N TRP A 136 -6.32 -14.94 7.55
CA TRP A 136 -6.14 -15.91 6.48
C TRP A 136 -4.68 -16.00 6.04
N LEU A 137 -3.98 -14.88 5.86
CA LEU A 137 -2.56 -14.91 5.47
C LEU A 137 -1.68 -15.58 6.52
N VAL A 138 -1.89 -15.33 7.81
CA VAL A 138 -1.07 -15.82 8.92
C VAL A 138 -1.42 -17.27 9.29
N ARG A 139 -2.70 -17.61 9.39
CA ARG A 139 -3.19 -18.91 9.91
C ARG A 139 -3.92 -19.77 8.90
N GLY A 140 -4.34 -19.22 7.77
CA GLY A 140 -5.17 -19.92 6.79
C GLY A 140 -6.63 -20.06 7.23
N GLN A 141 -7.03 -19.41 8.32
CA GLN A 141 -8.40 -19.43 8.83
C GLN A 141 -9.25 -18.40 8.07
N VAL A 142 -10.46 -18.80 7.71
CA VAL A 142 -11.44 -17.99 6.98
C VAL A 142 -12.59 -17.66 7.93
N ILE A 143 -13.08 -16.42 7.86
CA ILE A 143 -14.23 -15.91 8.61
C ILE A 143 -15.23 -15.35 7.60
N GLY A 144 -16.52 -15.64 7.79
CA GLY A 144 -17.60 -15.17 6.91
C GLY A 144 -17.43 -15.62 5.46
N ASP A 145 -17.76 -14.73 4.53
CA ASP A 145 -17.55 -14.92 3.08
C ASP A 145 -16.06 -14.84 2.67
N GLY A 146 -15.15 -14.77 3.65
CA GLY A 146 -13.71 -14.85 3.47
C GLY A 146 -13.07 -13.59 2.88
N VAL A 147 -12.02 -13.78 2.09
CA VAL A 147 -11.19 -12.71 1.51
C VAL A 147 -11.69 -12.27 0.12
N ASP A 148 -12.97 -12.51 -0.15
CA ASP A 148 -13.62 -12.32 -1.45
C ASP A 148 -13.62 -10.85 -1.94
N GLY A 149 -13.56 -9.87 -1.02
CA GLY A 149 -13.44 -8.44 -1.35
C GLY A 149 -12.20 -8.07 -2.20
N LEU A 150 -11.18 -8.93 -2.23
CA LEU A 150 -10.00 -8.76 -3.09
C LEU A 150 -10.08 -9.54 -4.41
N GLY A 151 -11.15 -10.30 -4.64
CA GLY A 151 -11.28 -11.25 -5.76
C GLY A 151 -10.34 -12.45 -5.62
N ALA A 152 -9.78 -12.64 -4.43
CA ALA A 152 -8.97 -13.79 -4.08
C ALA A 152 -9.88 -14.86 -3.48
N ARG A 153 -10.69 -15.54 -4.30
CA ARG A 153 -11.33 -16.77 -3.81
C ARG A 153 -10.23 -17.63 -3.17
N VAL A 154 -10.47 -18.03 -1.93
CA VAL A 154 -9.60 -18.98 -1.25
C VAL A 154 -9.61 -20.22 -2.14
N PRO A 155 -8.47 -20.64 -2.74
CA PRO A 155 -8.47 -21.85 -3.55
C PRO A 155 -8.96 -23.00 -2.69
N ASP A 156 -9.66 -23.98 -3.28
CA ASP A 156 -10.07 -25.25 -2.63
C ASP A 156 -8.88 -26.09 -2.11
N GLY A 157 -7.65 -25.58 -2.20
CA GLY A 157 -6.50 -26.08 -1.48
C GLY A 157 -6.72 -25.89 0.00
N GLY A 158 -7.28 -26.94 0.62
CA GLY A 158 -7.83 -26.99 1.97
C GLY A 158 -6.90 -26.50 3.09
N PRO A 159 -7.37 -26.59 4.34
CA PRO A 159 -6.61 -26.20 5.52
C PRO A 159 -5.23 -26.88 5.52
N GLY A 160 -4.18 -26.16 5.09
CA GLY A 160 -2.84 -26.74 4.87
C GLY A 160 -1.90 -25.97 3.93
N SER A 161 -2.38 -25.08 3.05
CA SER A 161 -1.47 -24.27 2.23
C SER A 161 -0.70 -23.28 3.11
N GLY A 162 0.62 -23.40 3.23
CA GLY A 162 1.46 -22.55 4.10
C GLY A 162 1.34 -21.05 3.81
N ALA A 163 1.73 -20.19 4.76
CA ALA A 163 1.55 -18.74 4.65
C ALA A 163 2.22 -18.12 3.40
N ALA A 164 3.37 -18.67 2.98
CA ALA A 164 4.04 -18.27 1.74
C ALA A 164 3.17 -18.53 0.49
N ALA A 165 2.44 -19.65 0.45
CA ALA A 165 1.57 -19.99 -0.68
C ALA A 165 0.36 -19.06 -0.76
N ARG A 166 -0.24 -18.71 0.39
CA ARG A 166 -1.35 -17.75 0.47
C ARG A 166 -0.93 -16.34 0.06
N PHE A 167 0.23 -15.87 0.55
CA PHE A 167 0.75 -14.56 0.14
C PHE A 167 1.12 -14.52 -1.35
N ARG A 168 1.72 -15.59 -1.89
CA ARG A 168 1.96 -15.75 -3.33
C ARG A 168 0.65 -15.73 -4.13
N HIS A 169 -0.40 -16.39 -3.66
CA HIS A 169 -1.72 -16.37 -4.31
C HIS A 169 -2.28 -14.96 -4.36
N LEU A 170 -2.26 -14.24 -3.23
CA LEU A 170 -2.73 -12.86 -3.16
C LEU A 170 -1.96 -11.95 -4.11
N GLN A 171 -0.63 -12.07 -4.18
CA GLN A 171 0.19 -11.31 -5.13
C GLN A 171 -0.23 -11.57 -6.59
N ARG A 172 -0.53 -12.82 -6.97
CA ARG A 172 -1.00 -13.16 -8.32
C ARG A 172 -2.37 -12.56 -8.63
N VAL A 173 -3.29 -12.59 -7.67
CA VAL A 173 -4.62 -11.97 -7.80
C VAL A 173 -4.48 -10.47 -8.02
N LEU A 174 -3.70 -9.80 -7.18
CA LEU A 174 -3.46 -8.36 -7.26
C LEU A 174 -2.74 -7.97 -8.55
N LYS A 175 -1.74 -8.74 -9.01
CA LYS A 175 -1.06 -8.49 -10.29
C LYS A 175 -2.02 -8.52 -11.47
N ARG A 176 -2.95 -9.49 -11.51
CA ARG A 176 -3.99 -9.54 -12.55
C ARG A 176 -4.95 -8.36 -12.45
N ARG A 177 -5.36 -8.00 -11.22
CA ARG A 177 -6.29 -6.89 -10.97
C ARG A 177 -5.71 -5.55 -11.37
N THR A 178 -4.46 -5.27 -11.01
CA THR A 178 -3.81 -3.99 -11.33
C THR A 178 -3.40 -3.88 -12.80
N GLY A 179 -3.17 -5.02 -13.47
CA GLY A 179 -2.89 -5.04 -14.90
C GLY A 179 -4.13 -4.93 -15.78
N ARG A 180 -5.29 -5.40 -15.33
CA ARG A 180 -6.52 -5.42 -16.15
C ARG A 180 -7.00 -4.00 -16.45
N GLY A 181 -7.18 -3.71 -17.74
CA GLY A 181 -7.74 -2.44 -18.22
C GLY A 181 -6.89 -1.20 -17.91
N ALA A 182 -5.62 -1.41 -17.57
CA ALA A 182 -4.72 -0.31 -17.20
C ALA A 182 -4.34 0.57 -18.40
N LEU A 183 -4.54 0.10 -19.64
CA LEU A 183 -4.35 0.87 -20.87
C LEU A 183 -5.67 0.95 -21.65
N GLY A 184 -6.77 1.28 -20.97
CA GLY A 184 -8.11 1.26 -21.54
C GLY A 184 -8.65 -0.18 -21.62
N PRO A 185 -8.97 -0.74 -22.80
CA PRO A 185 -9.38 -2.14 -22.91
C PRO A 185 -8.20 -3.12 -22.78
N LEU A 186 -6.95 -2.65 -22.93
CA LEU A 186 -5.76 -3.49 -22.96
C LEU A 186 -5.15 -3.68 -21.55
N PRO A 187 -4.56 -4.86 -21.28
CA PRO A 187 -3.85 -5.09 -20.03
C PRO A 187 -2.49 -4.36 -20.00
N TRP A 188 -2.01 -4.04 -18.79
CA TRP A 188 -0.63 -3.62 -18.55
C TRP A 188 0.34 -4.76 -18.87
N PRO A 189 1.49 -4.48 -19.52
CA PRO A 189 2.51 -5.51 -19.75
C PRO A 189 3.00 -6.12 -18.44
N ALA A 190 2.92 -7.45 -18.33
CA ALA A 190 3.26 -8.17 -17.10
C ALA A 190 4.73 -7.99 -16.65
N THR A 191 5.61 -7.64 -17.59
CA THR A 191 7.04 -7.37 -17.38
C THR A 191 7.30 -6.01 -16.73
N LEU A 192 6.33 -5.10 -16.77
CA LEU A 192 6.42 -3.74 -16.22
C LEU A 192 5.81 -3.63 -14.82
N GLY A 193 5.52 -4.77 -14.18
CA GLY A 193 5.01 -4.82 -12.82
C GLY A 193 3.61 -4.23 -12.67
N THR A 194 3.46 -3.26 -11.77
CA THR A 194 2.16 -2.65 -11.41
C THR A 194 2.13 -1.17 -11.84
N PRO A 195 1.14 -0.70 -12.61
CA PRO A 195 1.03 0.71 -12.95
C PRO A 195 0.47 1.53 -11.76
N PRO A 196 0.89 2.80 -11.55
CA PRO A 196 0.45 3.61 -10.41
C PRO A 196 -1.07 3.82 -10.30
N TRP A 197 -1.77 4.03 -11.41
CA TRP A 197 -3.23 4.17 -11.42
C TRP A 197 -3.95 2.85 -11.13
N GLY A 198 -3.43 1.73 -11.65
CA GLY A 198 -3.91 0.39 -11.31
C GLY A 198 -3.72 0.09 -9.82
N ALA A 199 -2.58 0.49 -9.24
CA ALA A 199 -2.35 0.40 -7.81
C ALA A 199 -3.34 1.24 -7.01
N ALA A 200 -3.59 2.50 -7.39
CA ALA A 200 -4.58 3.34 -6.72
C ALA A 200 -5.99 2.74 -6.76
N GLY A 201 -6.42 2.21 -7.90
CA GLY A 201 -7.74 1.54 -8.01
C GLY A 201 -7.85 0.25 -7.18
N ALA A 202 -6.74 -0.47 -7.00
CA ALA A 202 -6.69 -1.73 -6.25
C ALA A 202 -6.35 -1.58 -4.76
N ALA A 203 -5.79 -0.43 -4.33
CA ALA A 203 -5.38 -0.18 -2.95
C ALA A 203 -6.58 -0.24 -2.00
N ARG A 204 -6.43 -0.97 -0.89
CA ARG A 204 -7.45 -1.15 0.14
C ARG A 204 -6.79 -1.05 1.51
N TYR A 205 -7.35 -0.21 2.37
CA TYR A 205 -6.96 -0.10 3.77
C TYR A 205 -8.20 0.33 4.54
N ALA A 206 -8.84 -0.60 5.25
CA ALA A 206 -10.18 -0.38 5.80
C ALA A 206 -11.13 0.22 4.74
N ASP A 207 -11.81 1.31 5.07
CA ASP A 207 -12.70 2.05 4.17
C ASP A 207 -12.00 3.15 3.35
N ARG A 208 -10.67 3.16 3.21
CA ARG A 208 -9.97 4.24 2.49
C ARG A 208 -10.03 4.06 0.97
N ARG A 209 -10.26 5.19 0.27
CA ARG A 209 -10.02 5.33 -1.18
C ARG A 209 -8.64 5.91 -1.42
N TYR A 210 -8.03 5.57 -2.55
CA TYR A 210 -6.72 6.05 -2.94
C TYR A 210 -6.75 6.69 -4.32
N THR A 211 -5.92 7.71 -4.48
CA THR A 211 -5.56 8.37 -5.75
C THR A 211 -4.06 8.24 -5.98
N HIS A 212 -3.53 8.72 -7.09
CA HIS A 212 -2.10 8.71 -7.37
C HIS A 212 -1.59 10.09 -7.81
N ARG A 213 -0.33 10.41 -7.49
CA ARG A 213 0.34 11.66 -7.85
C ARG A 213 1.79 11.42 -8.22
N VAL A 214 2.23 12.06 -9.30
CA VAL A 214 3.65 12.12 -9.69
C VAL A 214 4.42 12.95 -8.66
N VAL A 215 5.63 12.52 -8.31
CA VAL A 215 6.57 13.25 -7.46
C VAL A 215 7.63 13.86 -8.37
N GLU A 216 7.44 15.12 -8.76
CA GLU A 216 8.31 15.82 -9.71
C GLU A 216 8.37 17.33 -9.42
N GLY A 217 9.50 17.94 -9.76
CA GLY A 217 9.73 19.38 -9.72
C GLY A 217 9.54 20.00 -8.33
N SER A 218 9.18 21.28 -8.31
CA SER A 218 8.97 22.05 -7.07
C SER A 218 7.85 21.51 -6.18
N ARG A 219 6.94 20.69 -6.73
CA ARG A 219 5.81 20.10 -5.99
C ARG A 219 6.13 18.73 -5.39
N GLY A 220 7.22 18.07 -5.80
CA GLY A 220 7.58 16.73 -5.33
C GLY A 220 7.69 16.63 -3.81
N ARG A 221 8.34 17.61 -3.17
CA ARG A 221 8.50 17.66 -1.71
C ARG A 221 7.14 17.72 -0.99
N ALA A 222 6.18 18.47 -1.51
CA ALA A 222 4.84 18.55 -0.93
C ALA A 222 4.06 17.23 -1.04
N VAL A 223 4.24 16.48 -2.13
CA VAL A 223 3.62 15.15 -2.30
C VAL A 223 4.20 14.14 -1.30
N VAL A 224 5.52 14.14 -1.11
CA VAL A 224 6.18 13.29 -0.10
C VAL A 224 5.76 13.67 1.32
N ALA A 225 5.70 14.97 1.63
CA ALA A 225 5.19 15.47 2.91
C ALA A 225 3.74 15.04 3.17
N THR A 226 2.89 15.05 2.13
CA THR A 226 1.51 14.55 2.22
C THR A 226 1.47 13.04 2.52
N ALA A 227 2.36 12.26 1.91
CA ALA A 227 2.47 10.83 2.19
C ALA A 227 2.90 10.57 3.65
N LEU A 228 3.88 11.33 4.16
CA LEU A 228 4.32 11.28 5.55
C LEU A 228 3.21 11.67 6.52
N ALA A 229 2.46 12.73 6.23
CA ALA A 229 1.33 13.15 7.05
C ALA A 229 0.23 12.08 7.10
N ALA A 230 -0.10 11.45 5.96
CA ALA A 230 -1.06 10.35 5.91
C ALA A 230 -0.60 9.13 6.74
N ALA A 231 0.68 8.77 6.63
CA ALA A 231 1.28 7.67 7.39
C ALA A 231 1.34 7.96 8.89
N ALA A 232 1.59 9.21 9.27
CA ALA A 232 1.51 9.68 10.65
C ALA A 232 0.09 9.56 11.21
N ALA A 233 -0.92 9.95 10.42
CA ALA A 233 -2.33 9.74 10.70
C ALA A 233 -2.79 8.27 10.61
N GLY A 234 -1.86 7.31 10.63
CA GLY A 234 -2.12 5.88 10.67
C GLY A 234 -2.46 5.23 9.32
N THR A 235 -2.53 5.98 8.22
CA THR A 235 -2.91 5.45 6.90
C THR A 235 -1.67 5.19 6.02
N PRO A 236 -1.30 3.92 5.75
CA PRO A 236 -0.13 3.61 4.94
C PRO A 236 -0.27 4.08 3.49
N VAL A 237 0.88 4.38 2.88
CA VAL A 237 0.97 4.97 1.53
C VAL A 237 1.92 4.15 0.65
N PRO A 238 1.43 3.53 -0.44
CA PRO A 238 2.31 2.96 -1.45
C PRO A 238 3.09 4.05 -2.18
N LEU A 239 4.41 3.85 -2.31
CA LEU A 239 5.32 4.76 -2.97
C LEU A 239 6.05 4.02 -4.08
N PHE A 240 6.03 4.60 -5.27
CA PHE A 240 6.84 4.11 -6.38
C PHE A 240 8.19 4.79 -6.35
N THR A 241 9.24 3.98 -6.52
CA THR A 241 10.62 4.44 -6.50
C THR A 241 11.27 4.18 -7.85
N GLY A 242 12.19 5.07 -8.22
CA GLY A 242 12.82 5.11 -9.53
C GLY A 242 14.07 5.98 -9.55
N GLY A 243 14.69 6.08 -10.73
CA GLY A 243 15.84 6.94 -10.97
C GLY A 243 15.46 8.42 -11.07
N ASP A 244 16.46 9.26 -11.27
CA ASP A 244 16.33 10.71 -11.31
C ASP A 244 15.73 11.20 -12.65
N LEU A 245 14.76 12.11 -12.58
CA LEU A 245 14.18 12.85 -13.71
C LEU A 245 15.20 13.77 -14.40
N ALA A 246 16.19 14.28 -13.67
CA ALA A 246 17.23 15.16 -14.20
C ALA A 246 18.15 14.46 -15.22
N THR A 247 18.18 13.12 -15.23
CA THR A 247 19.02 12.31 -16.13
C THR A 247 18.26 11.73 -17.33
N GLY A 248 16.96 12.04 -17.47
CA GLY A 248 16.14 11.70 -18.64
C GLY A 248 14.79 11.05 -18.32
N ILE A 249 13.85 11.10 -19.27
CA ILE A 249 12.48 10.59 -19.08
C ILE A 249 12.44 9.05 -18.93
N SER A 250 13.51 8.34 -19.31
CA SER A 250 13.67 6.88 -19.16
C SER A 250 14.13 6.42 -17.76
N SER A 251 14.76 7.31 -16.97
CA SER A 251 15.25 7.02 -15.61
C SER A 251 14.19 7.27 -14.54
N ALA A 252 13.23 8.16 -14.79
CA ALA A 252 12.10 8.46 -13.91
C ALA A 252 10.92 7.48 -13.93
N VAL A 253 11.06 6.42 -14.74
CA VAL A 253 10.03 5.39 -14.82
C VAL A 253 9.94 4.67 -13.47
N PRO A 254 8.76 4.55 -12.85
CA PRO A 254 8.55 3.73 -11.67
C PRO A 254 9.17 2.33 -11.86
N ARG A 255 10.16 1.98 -11.03
CA ARG A 255 10.89 0.70 -11.14
C ARG A 255 10.54 -0.26 -10.02
N HIS A 256 10.18 0.28 -8.87
CA HIS A 256 9.91 -0.50 -7.68
C HIS A 256 8.79 0.15 -6.85
N VAL A 257 8.20 -0.61 -5.93
CA VAL A 257 7.11 -0.14 -5.07
C VAL A 257 7.43 -0.55 -3.65
N VAL A 258 7.36 0.41 -2.73
CA VAL A 258 7.51 0.23 -1.29
C VAL A 258 6.27 0.73 -0.57
N LEU A 259 6.11 0.38 0.70
CA LEU A 259 4.99 0.85 1.51
C LEU A 259 5.50 1.70 2.67
N LEU A 260 5.19 2.99 2.66
CA LEU A 260 5.34 3.84 3.83
C LEU A 260 4.25 3.46 4.85
N THR A 261 4.64 2.81 5.95
CA THR A 261 3.69 2.22 6.89
C THR A 261 3.28 3.21 7.97
N THR A 262 4.24 3.90 8.57
CA THR A 262 4.02 4.88 9.65
C THR A 262 5.07 5.99 9.59
N ALA A 263 4.75 7.15 10.15
CA ALA A 263 5.67 8.25 10.38
C ALA A 263 5.36 8.92 11.72
N GLY A 264 6.38 9.42 12.42
CA GLY A 264 6.23 10.04 13.73
C GLY A 264 7.54 10.07 14.52
N GLY A 265 7.64 11.02 15.47
CA GLY A 265 8.84 11.16 16.31
C GLY A 265 10.13 11.32 15.51
N GLY A 266 10.09 12.06 14.40
CA GLY A 266 11.23 12.27 13.51
C GLY A 266 11.58 11.09 12.59
N THR A 267 10.92 9.94 12.72
CA THR A 267 11.21 8.73 11.93
C THR A 267 10.03 8.28 11.08
N CYS A 268 10.31 7.59 9.99
CA CYS A 268 9.33 6.87 9.19
C CYS A 268 9.72 5.41 9.03
N GLN A 269 8.73 4.56 8.73
CA GLN A 269 8.93 3.14 8.49
C GLN A 269 8.48 2.76 7.08
N VAL A 270 9.33 2.03 6.38
CA VAL A 270 9.11 1.64 4.98
C VAL A 270 9.26 0.14 4.84
N TYR A 271 8.19 -0.55 4.44
CA TYR A 271 8.24 -1.94 4.04
C TYR A 271 8.77 -2.07 2.60
N GLU A 272 9.87 -2.79 2.46
CA GLU A 272 10.55 -3.10 1.21
C GLU A 272 10.31 -4.58 0.85
N PRO A 273 9.58 -4.86 -0.25
CA PRO A 273 9.07 -6.19 -0.52
C PRO A 273 10.11 -7.16 -1.12
N SER A 274 11.23 -6.70 -1.67
CA SER A 274 12.28 -7.58 -2.23
C SER A 274 12.97 -8.36 -1.12
N SER A 275 13.25 -7.70 0.00
CA SER A 275 13.84 -8.28 1.21
C SER A 275 12.76 -8.85 2.13
N GLY A 276 11.53 -8.33 2.05
CA GLY A 276 10.44 -8.64 2.96
C GLY A 276 10.67 -8.04 4.35
N SER A 277 11.23 -6.83 4.40
CA SER A 277 11.63 -6.17 5.65
C SER A 277 11.02 -4.78 5.78
N VAL A 278 10.85 -4.31 7.02
CA VAL A 278 10.58 -2.91 7.32
C VAL A 278 11.87 -2.23 7.75
N HIS A 279 12.12 -1.07 7.15
CA HIS A 279 13.22 -0.18 7.46
C HIS A 279 12.70 1.02 8.24
N ARG A 280 13.34 1.33 9.37
CA ARG A 280 13.14 2.59 10.08
C ARG A 280 14.19 3.58 9.64
N ILE A 281 13.77 4.81 9.35
CA ILE A 281 14.61 5.84 8.74
C ILE A 281 14.25 7.19 9.35
N ASP A 282 15.21 8.08 9.43
CA ASP A 282 14.95 9.50 9.69
C ASP A 282 14.09 10.13 8.57
N THR A 283 13.09 10.91 8.97
CA THR A 283 12.10 11.50 8.04
C THR A 283 12.72 12.59 7.18
N ALA A 284 13.63 13.40 7.72
CA ALA A 284 14.31 14.43 6.94
C ALA A 284 15.18 13.78 5.87
N ARG A 285 15.96 12.75 6.24
CA ARG A 285 16.75 11.96 5.27
C ARG A 285 15.88 11.29 4.21
N PHE A 286 14.72 10.77 4.59
CA PHE A 286 13.77 10.20 3.63
C PHE A 286 13.25 11.25 2.64
N GLN A 287 12.95 12.46 3.12
CA GLN A 287 12.41 13.55 2.31
C GLN A 287 13.46 14.22 1.40
N ASP A 288 14.70 14.32 1.87
CA ASP A 288 15.80 14.90 1.10
C ASP A 288 16.34 13.93 0.02
N GLY A 289 15.97 12.65 0.11
CA GLY A 289 16.23 11.64 -0.92
C GLY A 289 17.35 10.66 -0.57
N ALA A 290 17.56 9.65 -1.41
CA ALA A 290 18.42 8.51 -1.05
C ALA A 290 19.91 8.71 -1.33
N GLY A 291 20.47 9.88 -1.00
CA GLY A 291 21.93 10.05 -0.90
C GLY A 291 22.54 9.10 0.13
N GLU A 292 21.74 8.74 1.14
CA GLU A 292 22.10 7.82 2.23
C GLU A 292 21.85 6.35 1.86
N PRO A 293 22.84 5.44 2.07
CA PRO A 293 22.69 4.02 1.78
C PRO A 293 21.49 3.34 2.47
N GLY A 294 21.17 3.79 3.69
CA GLY A 294 20.01 3.28 4.45
C GLY A 294 18.67 3.61 3.79
N VAL A 295 18.51 4.85 3.32
CA VAL A 295 17.32 5.28 2.57
C VAL A 295 17.22 4.49 1.27
N ARG A 296 18.33 4.35 0.54
CA ARG A 296 18.35 3.64 -0.75
C ARG A 296 17.92 2.18 -0.60
N ARG A 297 18.37 1.49 0.44
CA ARG A 297 17.92 0.12 0.75
C ARG A 297 16.41 0.07 0.99
N ALA A 298 15.88 1.00 1.79
CA ALA A 298 14.45 1.06 2.07
C ALA A 298 13.58 1.39 0.85
N LEU A 299 14.15 2.04 -0.17
CA LEU A 299 13.50 2.32 -1.45
C LEU A 299 13.71 1.22 -2.51
N GLY A 300 14.21 0.04 -2.12
CA GLY A 300 14.46 -1.07 -3.03
C GLY A 300 15.66 -0.86 -3.96
N GLY A 301 16.66 -0.10 -3.51
CA GLY A 301 17.86 0.24 -4.27
C GLY A 301 17.77 1.53 -5.08
N TRP A 302 16.59 2.16 -5.14
CA TRP A 302 16.34 3.33 -5.98
C TRP A 302 16.55 4.66 -5.25
N PRO A 303 16.97 5.71 -5.97
CA PRO A 303 17.36 6.96 -5.34
C PRO A 303 16.19 7.83 -4.87
N HIS A 304 15.02 7.73 -5.51
CA HIS A 304 13.91 8.67 -5.30
C HIS A 304 12.54 8.00 -5.28
N VAL A 305 11.61 8.64 -4.57
CA VAL A 305 10.18 8.45 -4.76
C VAL A 305 9.77 9.26 -5.99
N VAL A 306 9.15 8.61 -6.98
CA VAL A 306 8.73 9.23 -8.25
C VAL A 306 7.20 9.26 -8.40
N TRP A 307 6.49 8.50 -7.57
CA TRP A 307 5.02 8.50 -7.53
C TRP A 307 4.52 8.12 -6.15
N ALA A 308 3.41 8.70 -5.71
CA ALA A 308 2.73 8.35 -4.48
C ALA A 308 1.28 7.92 -4.74
N VAL A 309 0.81 6.87 -4.06
CA VAL A 309 -0.60 6.46 -4.04
C VAL A 309 -1.21 6.94 -2.73
N LEU A 310 -1.83 8.11 -2.77
CA LEU A 310 -2.28 8.85 -1.59
C LEU A 310 -3.73 8.54 -1.23
N PRO A 311 -4.11 8.56 0.06
CA PRO A 311 -5.50 8.52 0.46
C PRO A 311 -6.29 9.70 -0.13
N ALA A 312 -7.54 9.45 -0.53
CA ALA A 312 -8.41 10.43 -1.18
C ALA A 312 -9.81 10.52 -0.51
N GLY A 313 -9.91 10.10 0.74
CA GLY A 313 -11.15 10.04 1.52
C GLY A 313 -11.59 8.61 1.84
N ARG A 314 -12.84 8.47 2.31
CA ARG A 314 -13.43 7.17 2.70
C ARG A 314 -14.39 6.68 1.61
N ALA A 315 -14.49 5.38 1.41
CA ALA A 315 -15.55 4.76 0.62
C ALA A 315 -16.89 4.95 1.35
N GLY A 316 -17.99 5.14 0.61
CA GLY A 316 -19.34 5.33 1.18
C GLY A 316 -19.74 6.77 1.53
N LEU A 317 -18.80 7.68 1.84
CA LEU A 317 -19.11 9.11 1.92
C LEU A 317 -19.15 9.70 0.50
N ARG A 318 -20.36 9.96 -0.03
CA ARG A 318 -20.54 10.89 -1.15
C ARG A 318 -20.12 12.27 -0.64
N ALA A 319 -19.22 12.96 -1.34
CA ALA A 319 -18.98 14.37 -1.08
C ALA A 319 -20.32 15.09 -1.17
N GLY A 320 -20.77 15.69 -0.07
CA GLY A 320 -22.03 16.41 -0.02
C GLY A 320 -22.01 17.51 -1.06
N GLY A 321 -22.76 17.32 -2.16
CA GLY A 321 -23.07 18.40 -3.07
C GLY A 321 -23.91 19.40 -2.30
N GLY A 322 -23.32 20.55 -1.98
CA GLY A 322 -24.03 21.68 -1.40
C GLY A 322 -25.16 22.08 -2.34
N THR A 323 -26.39 21.81 -1.95
CA THR A 323 -27.56 22.44 -2.54
C THR A 323 -27.59 23.88 -2.05
N SER A 324 -27.11 24.77 -2.92
CA SER A 324 -27.40 26.19 -2.86
C SER A 324 -28.91 26.37 -2.95
N THR A 325 -29.54 26.68 -1.82
CA THR A 325 -30.89 27.22 -1.76
C THR A 325 -30.83 28.70 -2.12
N ALA A 326 -30.96 28.99 -3.42
CA ALA A 326 -31.24 30.33 -3.88
C ALA A 326 -32.73 30.65 -3.61
N ARG A 327 -32.94 31.72 -2.83
CA ARG A 327 -34.19 32.46 -2.69
C ARG A 327 -34.90 32.66 -4.03
N ARG A 328 -36.22 32.46 -4.04
CA ARG A 328 -37.22 33.48 -4.40
C ARG A 328 -38.44 33.27 -3.52
#